data_AF-A0A4Q9GWZ9-F1
#
_entry.id   AF-A0A4Q9GWZ9-F1
#
_cell.length_a   1.000
_cell.length_b   1.000
_cell.length_c   1.000
_cell.angle_alpha   90.00
_cell.angle_beta   90.00
_cell.angle_gamma   90.00
#
_symmetry.space_group_name_H-M   'P 1'
#
loop_
_entity.id
_entity.type
_entity.pdbx_description
1 polymer ?
#
loop_
_entity_poly.entity_id
_entity_poly.type
_entity_poly.pdbx_seq_one_letter_code
_entity_poly.pdbx_strand_id
1 'polypeptide(L)'
;MDAVVMHWLHHRPGDFRVVRHRDGRLVGVVLMLELAEASPQARAGDPAVARLWTHVQQQREPLPGGSVWCCRLMVDAHGDALPLPTVTLSGMWLTQRTLTHPRADWNLALHHNTDAMAPLYGAMTRLNWAHRCPALDDVMDGQHHGAFVRDCVREPIGPQWRPAAPVPLPGQAPPLGRDDFTQAVREALRQCQRDEALVTNPLCHSALVQQAVESAQPHGECAVLRQLLTEGVQALGTHPADLKFHRALQATWLVPGAKQEAVAADLGLPFNTYRYHLARGAERLAQVLWPRELLARQVRGAGIEG
;
A
#
# COMPACT_ATOMS: atom_id res chain seq x y z
N MET A 1 -24.20 5.55 -9.98
CA MET A 1 -22.89 4.88 -10.05
C MET A 1 -21.76 5.89 -10.19
N ASP A 2 -21.83 6.81 -11.15
CA ASP A 2 -20.76 7.77 -11.46
C ASP A 2 -20.34 8.66 -10.28
N ALA A 3 -21.30 9.13 -9.46
CA ALA A 3 -21.01 9.95 -8.29
C ALA A 3 -20.14 9.23 -7.25
N VAL A 4 -20.42 7.94 -6.98
CA VAL A 4 -19.65 7.11 -6.03
C VAL A 4 -18.25 6.86 -6.56
N VAL A 5 -18.12 6.55 -7.85
CA VAL A 5 -16.81 6.33 -8.49
C VAL A 5 -15.95 7.58 -8.41
N MET A 6 -16.50 8.74 -8.77
CA MET A 6 -15.77 10.01 -8.75
C MET A 6 -15.37 10.43 -7.33
N HIS A 7 -16.27 10.24 -6.35
CA HIS A 7 -15.98 10.48 -4.94
C HIS A 7 -14.78 9.66 -4.46
N TRP A 8 -14.77 8.35 -4.70
CA TRP A 8 -13.69 7.49 -4.26
C TRP A 8 -12.42 7.62 -5.10
N LEU A 9 -12.50 8.00 -6.39
CA LEU A 9 -11.31 8.34 -7.18
C LEU A 9 -10.59 9.56 -6.62
N HIS A 10 -11.34 10.54 -6.09
CA HIS A 10 -10.75 11.72 -5.47
C HIS A 10 -10.06 11.39 -4.13
N HIS A 11 -10.68 10.57 -3.29
CA HIS A 11 -10.19 10.30 -1.93
C HIS A 11 -9.26 9.09 -1.81
N ARG A 12 -9.49 8.03 -2.58
CA ARG A 12 -8.84 6.72 -2.47
C ARG A 12 -8.62 6.08 -3.85
N PRO A 13 -7.92 6.74 -4.80
CA PRO A 13 -7.72 6.19 -6.14
C PRO A 13 -6.98 4.84 -6.12
N GLY A 14 -6.15 4.59 -5.11
CA GLY A 14 -5.43 3.32 -4.92
C GLY A 14 -6.29 2.13 -4.50
N ASP A 15 -7.54 2.34 -4.11
CA ASP A 15 -8.46 1.28 -3.68
C ASP A 15 -9.24 0.65 -4.85
N PHE A 16 -9.11 1.22 -6.05
CA PHE A 16 -9.66 0.64 -7.26
C PHE A 16 -8.76 -0.48 -7.77
N ARG A 17 -9.35 -1.65 -7.98
CA ARG A 17 -8.68 -2.82 -8.55
C ARG A 17 -9.25 -3.12 -9.92
N VAL A 18 -8.37 -3.11 -10.91
CA VAL A 18 -8.71 -3.39 -12.30
C VAL A 18 -8.56 -4.89 -12.56
N VAL A 19 -9.61 -5.50 -13.10
CA VAL A 19 -9.62 -6.91 -13.49
C VAL A 19 -9.39 -7.01 -14.99
N ARG A 20 -8.35 -7.75 -15.37
CA ARG A 20 -7.98 -7.97 -16.76
C ARG A 20 -7.98 -9.45 -17.10
N HIS A 21 -8.38 -9.77 -18.32
CA HIS A 21 -8.15 -11.08 -18.91
C HIS A 21 -6.65 -11.28 -19.20
N ARG A 22 -6.22 -12.53 -19.45
CA ARG A 22 -4.79 -12.87 -19.68
C ARG A 22 -4.17 -12.15 -20.87
N ASP A 23 -4.98 -11.75 -21.84
CA ASP A 23 -4.59 -10.95 -23.01
C ASP A 23 -4.46 -9.44 -22.71
N GLY A 24 -4.69 -9.02 -21.47
CA GLY A 24 -4.62 -7.63 -21.03
C GLY A 24 -5.91 -6.82 -21.17
N ARG A 25 -6.97 -7.39 -21.77
CA ARG A 25 -8.27 -6.71 -21.92
C ARG A 25 -8.90 -6.41 -20.56
N LEU A 26 -9.41 -5.19 -20.37
CA LEU A 26 -10.20 -4.81 -19.20
C LEU A 26 -11.52 -5.58 -19.20
N VAL A 27 -11.81 -6.32 -18.13
CA VAL A 27 -13.06 -7.09 -17.99
C VAL A 27 -13.85 -6.72 -16.73
N GLY A 28 -13.30 -5.87 -15.86
CA GLY A 28 -14.05 -5.34 -14.73
C GLY A 28 -13.24 -4.46 -13.80
N VAL A 29 -13.94 -3.86 -12.84
CA VAL A 29 -13.37 -3.02 -11.79
C VAL A 29 -14.03 -3.37 -10.46
N VAL A 30 -13.22 -3.47 -9.41
CA VAL A 30 -13.68 -3.66 -8.04
C VAL A 30 -13.15 -2.51 -7.18
N LEU A 31 -14.03 -1.91 -6.39
CA LEU A 31 -13.66 -0.92 -5.38
C LEU A 31 -13.52 -1.60 -4.02
N MET A 32 -12.28 -1.81 -3.58
CA MET A 32 -11.93 -2.47 -2.32
C MET A 32 -11.37 -1.44 -1.34
N LEU A 33 -12.24 -0.86 -0.51
CA LEU A 33 -11.89 0.22 0.40
C LEU A 33 -11.27 -0.30 1.69
N GLU A 34 -10.25 0.39 2.19
CA GLU A 34 -9.81 0.31 3.59
C GLU A 34 -10.43 1.45 4.40
N LEU A 35 -11.54 1.15 5.09
CA LEU A 35 -12.36 2.16 5.74
C LEU A 35 -11.70 2.76 6.99
N ALA A 36 -10.79 2.03 7.65
CA ALA A 36 -10.05 2.57 8.79
C ALA A 36 -9.05 3.66 8.37
N GLU A 37 -8.52 3.59 7.14
CA GLU A 37 -7.63 4.61 6.56
C GLU A 37 -8.38 5.76 5.89
N ALA A 38 -9.65 5.56 5.51
CA ALA A 38 -10.44 6.61 4.90
C ALA A 38 -10.75 7.74 5.89
N SER A 39 -10.64 9.00 5.44
CA SER A 39 -10.97 10.15 6.28
C SER A 39 -12.45 10.13 6.69
N PRO A 40 -12.82 10.71 7.84
CA PRO A 40 -14.23 10.81 8.24
C PRO A 40 -15.10 11.47 7.16
N GLN A 41 -14.58 12.49 6.49
CA GLN A 41 -15.25 13.16 5.36
C GLN A 41 -15.48 12.21 4.18
N ALA A 42 -14.47 11.42 3.80
CA ALA A 42 -14.61 10.46 2.71
C ALA A 42 -15.64 9.37 3.04
N ARG A 43 -15.66 8.88 4.28
CA ARG A 43 -16.67 7.92 4.75
C ARG A 43 -18.08 8.51 4.75
N ALA A 44 -18.24 9.75 5.20
CA ALA A 44 -19.54 10.42 5.24
C ALA A 44 -20.09 10.78 3.84
N GLY A 45 -19.21 10.97 2.85
CA GLY A 45 -19.61 11.28 1.48
C GLY A 45 -20.21 10.12 0.69
N ASP A 46 -20.10 8.88 1.18
CA ASP A 46 -20.77 7.70 0.62
C ASP A 46 -21.76 7.14 1.64
N PRO A 47 -23.08 7.35 1.46
CA PRO A 47 -24.10 6.94 2.43
C PRO A 47 -24.06 5.45 2.79
N ALA A 48 -23.70 4.59 1.83
CA ALA A 48 -23.60 3.15 2.08
C ALA A 48 -22.44 2.83 3.04
N VAL A 49 -21.30 3.48 2.80
CA VAL A 49 -20.11 3.35 3.66
C VAL A 49 -20.38 3.95 5.03
N ALA A 50 -21.06 5.10 5.11
CA ALA A 50 -21.40 5.72 6.39
C ALA A 50 -22.27 4.79 7.26
N ARG A 51 -23.27 4.12 6.66
CA ARG A 51 -24.10 3.12 7.37
C ARG A 51 -23.29 1.90 7.82
N LEU A 52 -22.48 1.32 6.93
CA LEU A 52 -21.60 0.20 7.27
C LEU A 52 -20.64 0.58 8.40
N TRP A 53 -20.06 1.78 8.35
CA TRP A 53 -19.14 2.28 9.37
C TRP A 53 -19.84 2.46 10.72
N THR A 54 -21.06 2.99 10.71
CA THR A 54 -21.89 3.13 11.92
C THR A 54 -22.19 1.77 12.53
N HIS A 55 -22.55 0.78 11.71
CA HIS A 55 -22.75 -0.60 12.15
C HIS A 55 -21.49 -1.19 12.79
N VAL A 56 -20.33 -1.03 12.15
CA VAL A 56 -19.04 -1.48 12.70
C VAL A 56 -18.81 -0.86 14.08
N GLN A 57 -18.95 0.45 14.23
CA GLN A 57 -18.75 1.13 15.51
C GLN A 57 -19.73 0.67 16.60
N GLN A 58 -20.99 0.44 16.24
CA GLN A 58 -22.02 -0.04 17.18
C GLN A 58 -21.80 -1.49 17.62
N GLN A 59 -21.31 -2.35 16.73
CA GLN A 59 -21.10 -3.76 17.04
C GLN A 59 -19.79 -4.00 17.80
N ARG A 60 -18.70 -3.43 17.29
CA ARG A 60 -17.36 -3.43 17.89
C ARG A 60 -16.45 -2.49 17.10
N GLU A 61 -15.97 -1.45 17.77
CA GLU A 61 -14.95 -0.59 17.18
C GLU A 61 -13.73 -1.41 16.69
N PRO A 62 -13.15 -1.06 15.52
CA PRO A 62 -11.90 -1.67 15.08
C PRO A 62 -10.82 -1.51 16.14
N LEU A 63 -10.00 -2.53 16.34
CA LEU A 63 -8.87 -2.45 17.26
C LEU A 63 -7.90 -1.33 16.81
N PRO A 64 -7.03 -0.81 17.69
CA PRO A 64 -5.98 0.11 17.27
C PRO A 64 -5.13 -0.48 16.13
N GLY A 65 -5.11 0.17 14.97
CA GLY A 65 -4.48 -0.34 13.75
C GLY A 65 -5.21 -1.54 13.11
N GLY A 66 -6.46 -1.78 13.50
CA GLY A 66 -7.39 -2.75 12.92
C GLY A 66 -7.87 -2.30 11.55
N SER A 67 -8.00 -3.27 10.66
CA SER A 67 -8.25 -3.07 9.24
C SER A 67 -9.70 -3.43 8.90
N VAL A 68 -10.41 -2.56 8.21
CA VAL A 68 -11.83 -2.68 7.86
C VAL A 68 -11.98 -2.66 6.33
N TRP A 69 -12.08 -3.84 5.70
CA TRP A 69 -12.21 -3.92 4.25
C TRP A 69 -13.66 -3.93 3.81
N CYS A 70 -13.94 -3.13 2.79
CA CYS A 70 -15.26 -3.07 2.17
C CYS A 70 -15.14 -3.24 0.65
N CYS A 71 -15.73 -4.32 0.13
CA CYS A 71 -16.04 -4.42 -1.29
C CYS A 71 -17.27 -3.54 -1.57
N ARG A 72 -17.03 -2.29 -1.99
CA ARG A 72 -18.07 -1.26 -2.11
C ARG A 72 -18.80 -1.30 -3.44
N LEU A 73 -18.08 -1.63 -4.52
CA LEU A 73 -18.59 -1.65 -5.89
C LEU A 73 -17.89 -2.76 -6.67
N MET A 74 -18.66 -3.43 -7.53
CA MET A 74 -18.16 -4.38 -8.49
C MET A 74 -18.85 -4.14 -9.83
N VAL A 75 -18.06 -3.98 -10.89
CA VAL A 75 -18.56 -3.82 -12.25
C VAL A 75 -17.84 -4.83 -13.14
N ASP A 76 -18.60 -5.70 -13.78
CA ASP A 76 -18.09 -6.73 -14.67
C ASP A 76 -18.59 -6.49 -16.10
N ALA A 77 -17.71 -6.65 -17.08
CA ALA A 77 -18.05 -6.49 -18.49
C ALA A 77 -18.97 -7.62 -19.01
N HIS A 78 -19.06 -8.73 -18.27
CA HIS A 78 -19.88 -9.89 -18.61
C HIS A 78 -21.31 -9.83 -18.03
N GLY A 79 -21.69 -8.72 -17.39
CA GLY A 79 -22.99 -8.56 -16.72
C GLY A 79 -22.98 -9.13 -15.30
N ASP A 80 -24.15 -9.55 -14.81
CA ASP A 80 -24.35 -9.92 -13.40
C ASP A 80 -24.47 -11.43 -13.14
N ALA A 81 -24.44 -12.25 -14.20
CA ALA A 81 -24.59 -13.70 -14.10
C ALA A 81 -23.26 -14.36 -13.69
N LEU A 82 -23.28 -15.08 -12.56
CA LEU A 82 -22.13 -15.84 -12.08
C LEU A 82 -21.78 -17.00 -13.04
N PRO A 83 -20.49 -17.38 -13.18
CA PRO A 83 -19.32 -16.83 -12.49
C PRO A 83 -18.79 -15.54 -13.13
N LEU A 84 -18.37 -14.58 -12.29
CA LEU A 84 -17.81 -13.30 -12.71
C LEU A 84 -16.31 -13.21 -12.34
N PRO A 85 -15.42 -12.80 -13.27
CA PRO A 85 -14.00 -12.56 -12.98
C PRO A 85 -13.78 -11.65 -11.78
N THR A 86 -14.61 -10.61 -11.64
CA THR A 86 -14.56 -9.67 -10.52
C THR A 86 -14.91 -10.31 -9.18
N VAL A 87 -15.91 -11.21 -9.14
CA VAL A 87 -16.28 -11.97 -7.93
C VAL A 87 -15.16 -12.95 -7.56
N THR A 88 -14.59 -13.66 -8.53
CA THR A 88 -13.50 -14.61 -8.28
C THR A 88 -12.26 -13.90 -7.72
N LEU A 89 -11.80 -12.83 -8.37
CA LEU A 89 -10.59 -12.13 -7.92
C LEU A 89 -10.80 -11.37 -6.61
N SER A 90 -11.97 -10.75 -6.40
CA SER A 90 -12.28 -10.10 -5.11
C SER A 90 -12.31 -11.12 -3.96
N GLY A 91 -12.88 -12.30 -4.20
CA GLY A 91 -12.80 -13.45 -3.29
C GLY A 91 -11.36 -13.82 -2.95
N MET A 92 -10.50 -13.99 -3.96
CA MET A 92 -9.08 -14.31 -3.76
C MET A 92 -8.36 -13.24 -2.95
N TRP A 93 -8.58 -11.95 -3.26
CA TRP A 93 -7.97 -10.85 -2.51
C TRP A 93 -8.44 -10.82 -1.07
N LEU A 94 -9.73 -11.02 -0.83
CA LEU A 94 -10.31 -11.11 0.52
C LEU A 94 -9.68 -12.25 1.30
N THR A 95 -9.55 -13.44 0.69
CA THR A 95 -8.90 -14.60 1.31
C THR A 95 -7.43 -14.34 1.60
N GLN A 96 -6.67 -13.83 0.63
CA GLN A 96 -5.26 -13.48 0.84
C GLN A 96 -5.12 -12.51 2.02
N ARG A 97 -5.85 -11.40 2.02
CA ARG A 97 -5.77 -10.43 3.12
C ARG A 97 -6.15 -11.09 4.45
N THR A 98 -7.27 -11.79 4.51
CA THR A 98 -7.74 -12.26 5.81
C THR A 98 -6.82 -13.33 6.40
N LEU A 99 -6.06 -14.04 5.54
CA LEU A 99 -5.02 -14.96 5.97
C LEU A 99 -3.71 -14.24 6.32
N THR A 100 -3.27 -13.22 5.56
CA THR A 100 -1.93 -12.64 5.71
C THR A 100 -1.87 -11.33 6.50
N HIS A 101 -2.99 -10.64 6.70
CA HIS A 101 -3.02 -9.35 7.39
C HIS A 101 -3.26 -9.55 8.89
N PRO A 102 -2.27 -9.23 9.76
CA PRO A 102 -2.31 -9.58 11.18
C PRO A 102 -3.48 -8.92 11.95
N ARG A 103 -4.06 -7.86 11.38
CA ARG A 103 -5.17 -7.08 11.98
C ARG A 103 -6.38 -6.93 11.05
N ALA A 104 -6.74 -7.99 10.32
CA ALA A 104 -7.99 -7.99 9.55
C ALA A 104 -9.19 -8.10 10.50
N ASP A 105 -9.77 -6.96 10.86
CA ASP A 105 -10.82 -6.87 11.88
C ASP A 105 -12.21 -7.11 11.30
N TRP A 106 -12.48 -6.51 10.14
CA TRP A 106 -13.80 -6.53 9.52
C TRP A 106 -13.71 -6.78 8.01
N ASN A 107 -14.60 -7.64 7.54
CA ASN A 107 -14.85 -7.91 6.12
C ASN A 107 -16.30 -7.51 5.78
N LEU A 108 -16.45 -6.55 4.89
CA LEU A 108 -17.72 -5.97 4.48
C LEU A 108 -17.87 -6.06 2.96
N ALA A 109 -19.11 -6.20 2.48
CA ALA A 109 -19.41 -6.11 1.06
C ALA A 109 -20.81 -5.55 0.81
N LEU A 110 -20.97 -4.86 -0.32
CA LEU A 110 -22.25 -4.42 -0.86
C LEU A 110 -22.38 -4.90 -2.30
N HIS A 111 -23.51 -5.53 -2.61
CA HIS A 111 -23.81 -6.08 -3.94
C HIS A 111 -25.19 -5.63 -4.40
N HIS A 112 -25.32 -5.16 -5.64
CA HIS A 112 -26.63 -4.85 -6.23
C HIS A 112 -27.41 -6.12 -6.58
N ASN A 113 -26.72 -7.17 -7.03
CA ASN A 113 -27.29 -8.49 -7.34
C ASN A 113 -27.38 -9.42 -6.11
N THR A 114 -27.98 -8.92 -5.04
CA THR A 114 -27.99 -9.56 -3.70
C THR A 114 -28.47 -11.01 -3.72
N ASP A 115 -29.55 -11.28 -4.45
CA ASP A 115 -30.18 -12.61 -4.50
C ASP A 115 -29.27 -13.64 -5.16
N ALA A 116 -28.48 -13.23 -6.15
CA ALA A 116 -27.46 -14.08 -6.76
C ALA A 116 -26.25 -14.29 -5.85
N MET A 117 -25.88 -13.28 -5.06
CA MET A 117 -24.71 -13.32 -4.18
C MET A 117 -24.96 -14.06 -2.87
N ALA A 118 -26.18 -14.04 -2.33
CA ALA A 118 -26.50 -14.64 -1.04
C ALA A 118 -26.18 -16.14 -0.94
N PRO A 119 -26.52 -17.01 -1.93
CA PRO A 119 -26.13 -18.41 -1.91
C PRO A 119 -24.61 -18.61 -1.93
N LEU A 120 -23.89 -17.79 -2.72
CA LEU A 120 -22.43 -17.86 -2.82
C LEU A 120 -21.77 -17.48 -1.49
N TYR A 121 -22.18 -16.37 -0.88
CA TYR A 121 -21.69 -15.99 0.44
C TYR A 121 -22.00 -17.07 1.48
N GLY A 122 -23.22 -17.60 1.50
CA GLY A 122 -23.62 -18.67 2.42
C GLY A 122 -22.76 -19.94 2.29
N ALA A 123 -22.37 -20.31 1.08
CA ALA A 123 -21.46 -21.43 0.85
C ALA A 123 -20.02 -21.13 1.31
N MET A 124 -19.57 -19.88 1.19
CA MET A 124 -18.19 -19.45 1.46
C MET A 124 -17.97 -18.91 2.88
N THR A 125 -19.02 -18.70 3.67
CA THR A 125 -18.95 -18.19 5.04
C THR A 125 -18.05 -19.01 5.96
N ARG A 126 -18.00 -20.34 5.77
CA ARG A 126 -17.12 -21.24 6.55
C ARG A 126 -15.64 -21.04 6.27
N LEU A 127 -15.28 -20.44 5.15
CA LEU A 127 -13.90 -20.10 4.81
C LEU A 127 -13.56 -18.74 5.41
N ASN A 128 -14.08 -17.66 4.85
CA ASN A 128 -13.71 -16.30 5.26
C ASN A 128 -14.66 -15.20 4.78
N TRP A 129 -15.72 -15.57 4.08
CA TRP A 129 -16.65 -14.61 3.49
C TRP A 129 -17.66 -14.13 4.51
N ALA A 130 -18.21 -12.95 4.24
CA ALA A 130 -19.09 -12.24 5.16
C ALA A 130 -20.50 -12.87 5.26
N HIS A 131 -21.22 -12.56 6.33
CA HIS A 131 -22.60 -13.02 6.52
C HIS A 131 -23.59 -12.01 5.95
N ARG A 132 -24.71 -12.49 5.43
CA ARG A 132 -25.79 -11.60 4.98
C ARG A 132 -26.31 -10.76 6.16
N CYS A 133 -26.40 -9.44 5.96
CA CYS A 133 -26.93 -8.51 6.95
C CYS A 133 -28.07 -7.66 6.36
N PRO A 134 -29.32 -8.15 6.35
CA PRO A 134 -30.45 -7.44 5.73
C PRO A 134 -30.77 -6.08 6.35
N ALA A 135 -30.42 -5.88 7.63
CA ALA A 135 -30.64 -4.63 8.34
C ALA A 135 -29.84 -3.43 7.78
N LEU A 136 -28.87 -3.69 6.90
CA LEU A 136 -28.01 -2.67 6.27
C LEU A 136 -28.29 -2.52 4.77
N ASP A 137 -29.31 -3.20 4.26
CA ASP A 137 -29.75 -3.06 2.88
C ASP A 137 -30.28 -1.66 2.61
N ASP A 138 -30.15 -1.23 1.37
CA ASP A 138 -30.72 0.05 0.95
C ASP A 138 -30.89 0.12 -0.57
N VAL A 139 -31.64 1.12 -1.01
CA VAL A 139 -31.76 1.49 -2.42
C VAL A 139 -30.80 2.65 -2.72
N MET A 140 -29.89 2.44 -3.65
CA MET A 140 -28.92 3.45 -4.09
C MET A 140 -28.93 3.51 -5.62
N ASP A 141 -29.06 4.71 -6.17
CA ASP A 141 -29.18 4.92 -7.61
C ASP A 141 -30.32 4.07 -8.25
N GLY A 142 -31.40 3.84 -7.51
CA GLY A 142 -32.54 3.03 -7.95
C GLY A 142 -32.30 1.51 -7.96
N GLN A 143 -31.14 1.04 -7.46
CA GLN A 143 -30.80 -0.37 -7.33
C GLN A 143 -30.84 -0.78 -5.86
N HIS A 144 -31.38 -1.97 -5.58
CA HIS A 144 -31.31 -2.56 -4.24
C HIS A 144 -29.90 -3.10 -4.02
N HIS A 145 -29.26 -2.73 -2.91
CA HIS A 145 -27.96 -3.25 -2.52
C HIS A 145 -28.05 -3.98 -1.20
N GLY A 146 -27.57 -5.23 -1.20
CA GLY A 146 -27.51 -6.08 -0.04
C GLY A 146 -26.16 -6.01 0.63
N ALA A 147 -26.17 -5.90 1.95
CA ALA A 147 -24.97 -5.88 2.77
C ALA A 147 -24.55 -7.26 3.27
N PHE A 148 -23.24 -7.44 3.36
CA PHE A 148 -22.61 -8.61 3.98
C PHE A 148 -21.54 -8.14 4.96
N VAL A 149 -21.53 -8.71 6.17
CA VAL A 149 -20.68 -8.27 7.28
C VAL A 149 -20.07 -9.47 8.01
N ARG A 150 -18.79 -9.37 8.40
CA ARG A 150 -18.14 -10.32 9.30
C ARG A 150 -17.12 -9.63 10.19
N ASP A 151 -17.32 -9.77 11.50
CA ASP A 151 -16.32 -9.43 12.51
C ASP A 151 -15.32 -10.58 12.60
N CYS A 152 -14.15 -10.41 12.01
CA CYS A 152 -13.11 -11.43 11.94
C CYS A 152 -12.39 -11.62 13.28
N VAL A 153 -12.62 -10.74 14.25
CA VAL A 153 -12.11 -10.89 15.62
C VAL A 153 -13.04 -11.78 16.44
N ARG A 154 -14.36 -11.56 16.37
CA ARG A 154 -15.35 -12.44 17.03
C ARG A 154 -15.47 -13.81 16.37
N GLU A 155 -15.34 -13.82 15.05
CA GLU A 155 -15.36 -15.04 14.24
C GLU A 155 -14.02 -15.19 13.53
N PRO A 156 -12.96 -15.69 14.20
CA PRO A 156 -11.70 -15.94 13.53
C PRO A 156 -11.86 -16.97 12.42
N ILE A 157 -11.09 -16.82 11.34
CA ILE A 157 -11.04 -17.79 10.25
C ILE A 157 -10.24 -18.99 10.69
N GLY A 158 -10.86 -20.16 10.54
CA GLY A 158 -10.21 -21.44 10.78
C GLY A 158 -9.58 -22.00 9.50
N PRO A 159 -8.61 -22.92 9.64
CA PRO A 159 -7.87 -23.19 10.87
C PRO A 159 -6.96 -21.99 11.22
N GLN A 160 -6.49 -21.92 12.47
CA GLN A 160 -5.65 -20.85 13.05
C GLN A 160 -4.26 -20.63 12.41
N TRP A 161 -4.12 -20.96 11.12
CA TRP A 161 -2.98 -20.76 10.24
C TRP A 161 -2.90 -19.31 9.81
N ARG A 162 -3.17 -18.37 10.73
CA ARG A 162 -2.61 -17.05 10.57
C ARG A 162 -1.11 -17.28 10.54
N PRO A 163 -0.37 -16.90 9.49
CA PRO A 163 1.06 -16.80 9.59
C PRO A 163 1.31 -16.04 10.88
N ALA A 164 2.04 -16.65 11.82
CA ALA A 164 2.54 -15.88 12.95
C ALA A 164 3.18 -14.64 12.31
N ALA A 165 2.79 -13.44 12.75
CA ALA A 165 3.52 -12.24 12.36
C ALA A 165 5.00 -12.60 12.56
N PRO A 166 5.85 -12.52 11.51
CA PRO A 166 7.20 -13.07 11.59
C PRO A 166 7.80 -12.53 12.87
N VAL A 167 8.02 -13.44 13.84
CA VAL A 167 8.68 -13.07 15.08
C VAL A 167 10.03 -12.58 14.60
N PRO A 168 10.40 -11.31 14.84
CA PRO A 168 11.72 -10.84 14.47
C PRO A 168 12.69 -11.85 15.07
N LEU A 169 13.51 -12.49 14.24
CA LEU A 169 14.58 -13.34 14.74
C LEU A 169 15.35 -12.49 15.77
N PRO A 170 15.69 -13.01 16.96
CA PRO A 170 16.41 -12.24 17.95
C PRO A 170 17.63 -11.55 17.31
N GLY A 171 17.62 -10.21 17.28
CA GLY A 171 18.67 -9.42 16.63
C GLY A 171 18.32 -8.81 15.26
N GLN A 172 17.19 -9.15 14.63
CA GLN A 172 16.70 -8.44 13.45
C GLN A 172 15.83 -7.25 13.85
N ALA A 173 16.26 -6.04 13.48
CA ALA A 173 15.44 -4.85 13.60
C ALA A 173 14.14 -5.04 12.79
N PRO A 174 12.99 -4.56 13.29
CA PRO A 174 11.74 -4.65 12.54
C PRO A 174 11.88 -3.94 11.19
N PRO A 175 11.22 -4.45 10.13
CA PRO A 175 11.31 -3.85 8.82
C PRO A 175 10.78 -2.40 8.86
N LEU A 176 11.52 -1.48 8.23
CA LEU A 176 11.16 -0.06 8.22
C LEU A 176 9.77 0.14 7.60
N GLY A 177 8.93 0.93 8.28
CA GLY A 177 7.71 1.49 7.71
C GLY A 177 8.03 2.49 6.60
N ARG A 178 7.00 2.89 5.83
CA ARG A 178 7.17 3.81 4.69
C ARG A 178 7.78 5.16 5.09
N ASP A 179 7.31 5.71 6.21
CA ASP A 179 7.75 7.02 6.69
C ASP A 179 9.17 6.94 7.29
N ASP A 180 9.44 5.91 8.08
CA ASP A 180 10.77 5.64 8.64
C ASP A 180 11.81 5.41 7.54
N PHE A 181 11.44 4.66 6.49
CA PHE A 181 12.28 4.47 5.31
C PHE A 181 12.56 5.79 4.61
N THR A 182 11.55 6.63 4.42
CA THR A 182 11.71 7.96 3.80
C THR A 182 12.65 8.85 4.62
N GLN A 183 12.51 8.82 5.94
CA GLN A 183 13.39 9.56 6.83
C GLN A 183 14.83 9.02 6.83
N ALA A 184 14.99 7.69 6.80
CA ALA A 184 16.30 7.06 6.71
C ALA A 184 17.01 7.37 5.38
N VAL A 185 16.27 7.48 4.25
CA VAL A 185 16.80 7.95 2.97
C VAL A 185 17.28 9.39 3.05
N ARG A 186 16.49 10.29 3.67
CA ARG A 186 16.89 11.69 3.88
C ARG A 186 18.18 11.79 4.70
N GLU A 187 18.30 10.99 5.76
CA GLU A 187 19.50 10.98 6.60
C GLU A 187 20.70 10.41 5.85
N ALA A 188 20.52 9.29 5.14
CA ALA A 188 21.58 8.66 4.37
C ALA A 188 22.11 9.58 3.26
N LEU A 189 21.24 10.35 2.59
CA LEU A 189 21.67 11.37 1.62
C LEU A 189 22.53 12.46 2.26
N ARG A 190 22.12 13.00 3.42
CA ARG A 190 22.88 14.05 4.13
C ARG A 190 24.25 13.57 4.59
N GLN A 191 24.34 12.29 4.94
CA GLN A 191 25.54 11.65 5.46
C GLN A 191 26.21 10.73 4.43
N CYS A 192 25.86 10.86 3.15
CA CYS A 192 26.22 9.92 2.10
C CYS A 192 27.73 9.73 1.96
N GLN A 193 28.53 10.73 2.36
CA GLN A 193 30.00 10.69 2.30
C GLN A 193 30.69 10.15 3.56
N ARG A 194 29.95 9.93 4.66
CA ARG A 194 30.50 9.56 5.97
C ARG A 194 30.16 8.11 6.30
N ASP A 195 31.10 7.19 6.09
CA ASP A 195 30.88 5.76 6.31
C ASP A 195 30.46 5.42 7.75
N GLU A 196 31.09 6.06 8.74
CA GLU A 196 30.74 5.92 10.17
C GLU A 196 29.30 6.33 10.47
N ALA A 197 28.74 7.26 9.69
CA ALA A 197 27.39 7.75 9.91
C ALA A 197 26.37 6.88 9.13
N LEU A 198 26.75 6.41 7.93
CA LEU A 198 25.97 5.45 7.15
C LEU A 198 25.83 4.10 7.85
N VAL A 199 26.83 3.58 8.55
CA VAL A 199 26.73 2.27 9.23
C VAL A 199 25.63 2.24 10.27
N THR A 200 25.35 3.38 10.91
CA THR A 200 24.27 3.53 11.90
C THR A 200 22.90 3.80 11.26
N ASN A 201 22.86 4.04 9.96
CA ASN A 201 21.61 4.32 9.25
C ASN A 201 20.78 3.02 9.13
N PRO A 202 19.49 3.04 9.48
CA PRO A 202 18.63 1.85 9.40
C PRO A 202 18.55 1.22 8.01
N LEU A 203 18.82 1.97 6.92
CA LEU A 203 18.85 1.43 5.56
C LEU A 203 19.94 0.40 5.34
N CYS A 204 21.05 0.42 6.08
CA CYS A 204 22.09 -0.61 5.97
C CYS A 204 21.57 -2.02 6.29
N HIS A 205 20.53 -2.11 7.12
CA HIS A 205 19.84 -3.36 7.46
C HIS A 205 18.54 -3.59 6.67
N SER A 206 18.22 -2.72 5.69
CA SER A 206 17.04 -2.89 4.84
C SER A 206 17.18 -4.12 3.94
N ALA A 207 16.06 -4.73 3.55
CA ALA A 207 16.08 -5.92 2.70
C ALA A 207 16.75 -5.62 1.35
N LEU A 208 16.55 -4.41 0.82
CA LEU A 208 17.16 -3.93 -0.41
C LEU A 208 18.69 -3.93 -0.35
N VAL A 209 19.27 -3.36 0.71
CA VAL A 209 20.73 -3.33 0.88
C VAL A 209 21.27 -4.72 1.11
N GLN A 210 20.64 -5.50 1.99
CA GLN A 210 21.11 -6.84 2.33
C GLN A 210 21.06 -7.79 1.13
N GLN A 211 20.01 -7.72 0.28
CA GLN A 211 19.95 -8.49 -0.95
C GLN A 211 21.03 -8.06 -1.97
N ALA A 212 21.29 -6.76 -2.07
CA ALA A 212 22.33 -6.25 -2.95
C ALA A 212 23.74 -6.64 -2.48
N VAL A 213 24.01 -6.67 -1.17
CA VAL A 213 25.26 -7.19 -0.59
C VAL A 213 25.45 -8.68 -0.89
N GLU A 214 24.41 -9.49 -0.71
CA GLU A 214 24.47 -10.94 -0.99
C GLU A 214 24.74 -11.26 -2.46
N SER A 215 24.23 -10.42 -3.37
CA SER A 215 24.43 -10.57 -4.82
C SER A 215 25.74 -9.95 -5.33
N ALA A 216 26.37 -9.08 -4.55
CA ALA A 216 27.60 -8.37 -4.93
C ALA A 216 28.74 -8.64 -3.93
N GLN A 217 29.55 -9.69 -4.17
CA GLN A 217 30.84 -9.80 -3.48
C GLN A 217 31.92 -8.93 -4.18
N PRO A 218 32.73 -8.11 -3.47
CA PRO A 218 32.74 -7.80 -2.03
C PRO A 218 32.56 -6.29 -1.79
N HIS A 219 31.33 -5.82 -1.53
CA HIS A 219 31.09 -4.46 -1.04
C HIS A 219 30.28 -4.51 0.26
N GLY A 220 30.74 -3.81 1.30
CA GLY A 220 30.00 -3.68 2.57
C GLY A 220 28.71 -2.88 2.40
N GLU A 221 27.82 -2.96 3.40
CA GLU A 221 26.48 -2.37 3.40
C GLU A 221 26.51 -0.87 3.06
N CYS A 222 27.46 -0.11 3.61
CA CYS A 222 27.60 1.32 3.37
C CYS A 222 27.91 1.64 1.89
N ALA A 223 28.78 0.85 1.25
CA ALA A 223 29.12 1.03 -0.16
C ALA A 223 27.93 0.70 -1.06
N VAL A 224 27.22 -0.38 -0.76
CA VAL A 224 25.99 -0.77 -1.46
C VAL A 224 24.90 0.28 -1.28
N LEU A 225 24.68 0.78 -0.06
CA LEU A 225 23.70 1.84 0.20
C LEU A 225 24.02 3.11 -0.59
N ARG A 226 25.29 3.53 -0.60
CA ARG A 226 25.76 4.69 -1.37
C ARG A 226 25.56 4.50 -2.87
N GLN A 227 25.84 3.31 -3.39
CA GLN A 227 25.57 2.97 -4.78
C GLN A 227 24.07 3.06 -5.09
N LEU A 228 23.20 2.48 -4.26
CA LEU A 228 21.75 2.51 -4.44
C LEU A 228 21.18 3.94 -4.40
N LEU A 229 21.69 4.80 -3.50
CA LEU A 229 21.32 6.21 -3.47
C LEU A 229 21.77 6.93 -4.74
N THR A 230 23.00 6.66 -5.20
CA THR A 230 23.54 7.24 -6.43
C THR A 230 22.73 6.83 -7.64
N GLU A 231 22.49 5.54 -7.83
CA GLU A 231 21.64 4.99 -8.90
C GLU A 231 20.23 5.58 -8.86
N GLY A 232 19.62 5.66 -7.68
CA GLY A 232 18.29 6.23 -7.51
C GLY A 232 18.24 7.71 -7.88
N VAL A 233 19.26 8.50 -7.50
CA VAL A 233 19.38 9.90 -7.92
C VAL A 233 19.56 10.00 -9.44
N GLN A 234 20.39 9.15 -10.05
CA GLN A 234 20.56 9.13 -11.52
C GLN A 234 19.26 8.76 -12.24
N ALA A 235 18.49 7.81 -11.71
CA ALA A 235 17.20 7.42 -12.27
C ALA A 235 16.20 8.58 -12.31
N LEU A 236 16.20 9.48 -11.31
CA LEU A 236 15.39 10.70 -11.34
C LEU A 236 15.73 11.60 -12.55
N GLY A 237 16.99 11.59 -13.00
CA GLY A 237 17.44 12.35 -14.17
C GLY A 237 16.86 11.88 -15.49
N THR A 238 16.29 10.67 -15.54
CA THR A 238 15.67 10.10 -16.76
C THR A 238 14.26 10.64 -17.02
N HIS A 239 13.62 11.26 -16.02
CA HIS A 239 12.26 11.78 -16.12
C HIS A 239 12.24 13.32 -16.16
N PRO A 240 11.64 13.94 -17.21
CA PRO A 240 11.61 15.40 -17.34
C PRO A 240 11.03 16.14 -16.12
N ALA A 241 10.01 15.55 -15.48
CA ALA A 241 9.36 16.14 -14.31
C ALA A 241 10.27 16.20 -13.07
N ASP A 242 11.21 15.27 -12.96
CA ASP A 242 12.07 15.04 -11.79
C ASP A 242 13.49 15.63 -11.99
N LEU A 243 13.83 16.12 -13.19
CA LEU A 243 15.13 16.71 -13.53
C LEU A 243 15.62 17.77 -12.53
N LYS A 244 14.72 18.64 -12.06
CA LYS A 244 15.05 19.68 -11.07
C LYS A 244 15.47 19.11 -9.71
N PHE A 245 14.87 17.99 -9.31
CA PHE A 245 15.21 17.29 -8.07
C PHE A 245 16.51 16.51 -8.22
N HIS A 246 16.70 15.84 -9.36
CA HIS A 246 17.95 15.19 -9.73
C HIS A 246 19.13 16.16 -9.66
N ARG A 247 19.04 17.31 -10.34
CA ARG A 247 20.10 18.34 -10.34
C ARG A 247 20.44 18.83 -8.93
N ALA A 248 19.41 19.13 -8.13
CA ALA A 248 19.61 19.58 -6.75
C ALA A 248 20.31 18.50 -5.92
N LEU A 249 19.81 17.25 -5.91
CA LEU A 249 20.41 16.17 -5.11
C LEU A 249 21.83 15.82 -5.57
N GLN A 250 22.07 15.78 -6.87
CA GLN A 250 23.38 15.46 -7.43
C GLN A 250 24.41 16.53 -7.05
N ALA A 251 24.09 17.80 -7.25
CA ALA A 251 25.00 18.90 -6.95
C ALA A 251 25.26 19.08 -5.44
N THR A 252 24.31 18.70 -4.59
CA THR A 252 24.45 18.87 -3.14
C THR A 252 25.16 17.69 -2.46
N TRP A 253 24.82 16.44 -2.80
CA TRP A 253 25.26 15.25 -2.03
C TRP A 253 26.18 14.29 -2.78
N LEU A 254 26.14 14.27 -4.11
CA LEU A 254 27.00 13.39 -4.92
C LEU A 254 28.25 14.09 -5.44
N VAL A 255 28.20 15.40 -5.64
CA VAL A 255 29.35 16.23 -5.98
C VAL A 255 29.82 16.97 -4.71
N PRO A 256 31.03 16.70 -4.19
CA PRO A 256 31.49 17.29 -2.95
C PRO A 256 31.87 18.78 -3.10
N GLY A 257 31.72 19.55 -2.02
CA GLY A 257 32.62 20.69 -1.73
C GLY A 257 32.01 22.08 -1.62
N ALA A 258 30.76 22.31 -2.05
CA ALA A 258 30.14 23.63 -1.98
C ALA A 258 29.12 23.74 -0.82
N LYS A 259 29.07 24.93 -0.18
CA LYS A 259 27.97 25.25 0.75
C LYS A 259 26.66 25.28 -0.04
N GLN A 260 25.56 24.88 0.59
CA GLN A 260 24.25 24.79 -0.06
C GLN A 260 23.79 26.10 -0.73
N GLU A 261 24.13 27.26 -0.18
CA GLU A 261 23.82 28.56 -0.80
C GLU A 261 24.59 28.79 -2.11
N ALA A 262 25.84 28.34 -2.18
CA ALA A 262 26.64 28.39 -3.41
C ALA A 262 26.07 27.42 -4.46
N VAL A 263 25.68 26.21 -4.06
CA VAL A 263 25.00 25.26 -4.97
C VAL A 263 23.68 25.85 -5.50
N ALA A 264 22.90 26.52 -4.65
CA ALA A 264 21.68 27.19 -5.08
C ALA A 264 21.97 28.30 -6.11
N ALA A 265 23.02 29.10 -5.89
CA ALA A 265 23.45 30.13 -6.83
C ALA A 265 23.92 29.54 -8.18
N ASP A 266 24.72 28.47 -8.15
CA ASP A 266 25.21 27.77 -9.35
C ASP A 266 24.07 27.16 -10.16
N LEU A 267 23.01 26.69 -9.49
CA LEU A 267 21.79 26.21 -10.13
C LEU A 267 20.85 27.33 -10.59
N GLY A 268 21.16 28.59 -10.29
CA GLY A 268 20.31 29.75 -10.61
C GLY A 268 19.00 29.79 -9.84
N LEU A 269 18.97 29.26 -8.60
CA LEU A 269 17.76 29.10 -7.80
C LEU A 269 17.76 30.00 -6.55
N PRO A 270 16.63 30.62 -6.19
CA PRO A 270 16.44 31.16 -4.85
C PRO A 270 16.61 30.07 -3.79
N PHE A 271 17.23 30.41 -2.66
CA PHE A 271 17.58 29.42 -1.63
C PHE A 271 16.36 28.64 -1.09
N ASN A 272 15.20 29.29 -0.95
CA ASN A 272 13.96 28.62 -0.54
C ASN A 272 13.47 27.59 -1.58
N THR A 273 13.56 27.91 -2.87
CA THR A 273 13.21 26.99 -3.98
C THR A 273 14.16 25.80 -4.01
N TYR A 274 15.46 26.05 -3.84
CA TYR A 274 16.47 25.01 -3.73
C TYR A 274 16.20 24.07 -2.54
N ARG A 275 15.92 24.60 -1.35
CA ARG A 275 15.58 23.79 -0.17
C ARG A 275 14.33 22.94 -0.40
N TYR A 276 13.31 23.51 -1.06
CA TYR A 276 12.12 22.77 -1.46
C TYR A 276 12.47 21.62 -2.43
N HIS A 277 13.34 21.88 -3.41
CA HIS A 277 13.80 20.84 -4.34
C HIS A 277 14.57 19.72 -3.64
N LEU A 278 15.40 20.02 -2.64
CA LEU A 278 16.08 18.99 -1.85
C LEU A 278 15.11 18.14 -1.06
N ALA A 279 14.18 18.77 -0.32
CA ALA A 279 13.20 18.05 0.49
C ALA A 279 12.31 17.15 -0.37
N ARG A 280 11.78 17.71 -1.46
CA ARG A 280 10.91 16.97 -2.39
C ARG A 280 11.67 15.92 -3.19
N GLY A 281 12.93 16.20 -3.54
CA GLY A 281 13.80 15.24 -4.19
C GLY A 281 14.08 14.02 -3.32
N ALA A 282 14.36 14.22 -2.03
CA ALA A 282 14.58 13.10 -1.12
C ALA A 282 13.31 12.24 -0.93
N GLU A 283 12.12 12.86 -0.87
CA GLU A 283 10.85 12.13 -0.88
C GLU A 283 10.65 11.33 -2.18
N ARG A 284 10.98 11.94 -3.32
CA ARG A 284 10.86 11.29 -4.63
C ARG A 284 11.83 10.12 -4.76
N LEU A 285 13.07 10.28 -4.28
CA LEU A 285 14.04 9.19 -4.21
C LEU A 285 13.51 8.04 -3.34
N ALA A 286 12.96 8.34 -2.16
CA ALA A 286 12.35 7.32 -1.31
C ALA A 286 11.15 6.64 -2.01
N GLN A 287 10.35 7.35 -2.81
CA GLN A 287 9.30 6.76 -3.64
C GLN A 287 9.85 5.78 -4.70
N VAL A 288 11.01 6.09 -5.30
CA VAL A 288 11.66 5.21 -6.29
C VAL A 288 12.25 3.95 -5.64
N LEU A 289 12.89 4.09 -4.48
CA LEU A 289 13.57 2.96 -3.82
C LEU A 289 12.62 2.00 -3.11
N TRP A 290 11.43 2.46 -2.72
CA TRP A 290 10.52 1.67 -1.90
C TRP A 290 9.88 0.45 -2.56
N PRO A 291 9.42 0.51 -3.81
CA PRO A 291 9.00 -0.71 -4.51
C PRO A 291 10.10 -1.77 -4.57
N ARG A 292 11.38 -1.35 -4.70
CA ARG A 292 12.54 -2.26 -4.68
C ARG A 292 12.73 -2.89 -3.30
N GLU A 293 12.60 -2.11 -2.23
CA GLU A 293 12.61 -2.63 -0.85
C GLU A 293 11.50 -3.65 -0.60
N LEU A 294 10.27 -3.36 -1.05
CA LEU A 294 9.15 -4.30 -0.90
C LEU A 294 9.38 -5.60 -1.68
N LEU A 295 9.93 -5.52 -2.90
CA LEU A 295 10.29 -6.69 -3.69
C LEU A 295 11.40 -7.49 -3.02
N ALA A 296 12.42 -6.81 -2.48
CA ALA A 296 13.53 -7.45 -1.78
C ALA A 296 13.06 -8.23 -0.54
N ARG A 297 12.09 -7.67 0.20
CA ARG A 297 11.43 -8.37 1.32
C ARG A 297 10.74 -9.65 0.87
N GLN A 298 10.06 -9.63 -0.28
CA GLN A 298 9.37 -10.81 -0.82
C GLN A 298 10.36 -11.90 -1.22
N VAL A 299 11.44 -11.54 -1.93
CA VAL A 299 12.48 -12.49 -2.36
C VAL A 299 13.18 -13.12 -1.15
N ARG A 300 13.56 -12.31 -0.16
CA ARG A 300 14.20 -12.82 1.06
C ARG A 300 13.25 -13.64 1.92
N GLY A 301 11.97 -13.28 1.99
CA GLY A 301 10.95 -14.08 2.67
C GLY A 301 10.75 -15.45 2.04
N ALA A 302 10.80 -15.54 0.70
CA ALA A 302 10.67 -16.81 -0.02
C ALA A 302 11.92 -17.72 0.13
N GLY A 303 13.09 -17.16 0.40
CA GLY A 303 14.34 -17.91 0.59
C GLY A 303 14.50 -18.61 1.94
N ILE A 304 13.59 -18.38 2.90
CA ILE A 304 13.60 -19.01 4.25
C ILE A 304 12.79 -20.33 4.26
N GLU A 305 12.04 -20.64 3.19
CA GLU A 305 11.23 -21.86 3.06
C GLU A 305 11.93 -23.01 2.30
N GLY A 306 13.25 -22.93 2.10
CA GLY A 306 14.07 -23.95 1.41
C GLY A 306 14.82 -24.89 2.35
#